data_AF-A0A7X8B2W4-F1
#
_entry.id   AF-A0A7X8B2W4-F1
#
_cell.length_a   1.000
_cell.length_b   1.000
_cell.length_c   1.000
_cell.angle_alpha   90.00
_cell.angle_beta   90.00
_cell.angle_gamma   90.00
#
_symmetry.space_group_name_H-M   'P 1'
#
loop_
_entity.id
_entity.type
_entity.pdbx_description
1 polymer ?
#
loop_
_entity_poly.entity_id
_entity_poly.type
_entity_poly.pdbx_seq_one_letter_code
_entity_poly.pdbx_strand_id
1 'polypeptide(L)'
;MRTLPPLFQLLCLLAFSAPGWSHAHGVFHQIAKKEAVVISAEFDDGEPMSYADVKIHSPTGGQVEYQNGRTDRNGRFAFVPDQPGDWRIHIDAGMGHSIEAKFTVDASLQAQETGTAGGRVSRWHGILTGVSLIVGLTGLACFLRTRRSDETPSRQSTQK
;
A
#
# COMPACT_ATOMS: atom_id res chain seq x y z
N MET A 1 -7.68 64.44 -33.54
CA MET A 1 -6.82 63.31 -33.07
C MET A 1 -6.26 62.64 -34.32
N ARG A 2 -4.94 62.61 -34.51
CA ARG A 2 -4.33 61.99 -35.71
C ARG A 2 -4.31 60.47 -35.52
N THR A 3 -5.00 59.74 -36.39
CA THR A 3 -4.91 58.27 -36.41
C THR A 3 -3.58 57.86 -37.04
N LEU A 4 -2.97 56.78 -36.54
CA LEU A 4 -1.77 56.21 -37.15
C LEU A 4 -2.07 55.74 -38.58
N PRO A 5 -1.08 55.79 -39.49
CA PRO A 5 -1.27 55.35 -40.87
C PRO A 5 -1.64 53.85 -40.93
N PRO A 6 -2.50 53.43 -41.87
CA PRO A 6 -3.01 52.06 -41.95
C PRO A 6 -1.91 51.00 -42.12
N LEU A 7 -0.79 51.38 -42.75
CA LEU A 7 0.39 50.52 -42.87
C LEU A 7 1.02 50.19 -41.51
N PHE A 8 1.04 51.16 -40.58
CA PHE A 8 1.56 50.94 -39.23
C PHE A 8 0.64 50.02 -38.43
N GLN A 9 -0.67 50.19 -38.57
CA GLN A 9 -1.66 49.31 -37.94
C GLN A 9 -1.54 47.86 -38.46
N LEU A 10 -1.35 47.69 -39.77
CA LEU A 10 -1.13 46.38 -40.39
C LEU A 10 0.19 45.73 -39.90
N LEU A 11 1.26 46.51 -39.76
CA LEU A 11 2.54 46.02 -39.24
C LEU A 11 2.44 45.57 -37.79
N CYS A 12 1.72 46.32 -36.95
CA CYS A 12 1.47 45.93 -35.55
C CYS A 12 0.64 44.65 -35.47
N LEU A 13 -0.40 44.50 -36.30
CA LEU A 13 -1.21 43.28 -36.37
C LEU A 13 -0.37 42.07 -36.79
N LEU A 14 0.47 42.21 -37.81
CA LEU A 14 1.37 41.15 -38.28
C LEU A 14 2.39 40.74 -37.20
N ALA A 15 2.99 41.71 -36.51
CA ALA A 15 3.94 41.45 -35.41
C ALA A 15 3.29 40.74 -34.21
N PHE A 16 2.02 41.05 -33.90
CA PHE A 16 1.26 40.38 -32.83
C PHE A 16 0.75 38.99 -33.24
N SER A 17 0.57 38.76 -34.54
CA SER A 17 0.16 37.46 -35.10
C SER A 17 1.32 36.51 -35.40
N ALA A 18 2.57 36.95 -35.20
CA ALA A 18 3.72 36.10 -35.38
C ALA A 18 3.64 34.93 -34.36
N PRO A 19 3.54 33.67 -34.82
CA PRO A 19 3.51 32.54 -33.90
C PRO A 19 4.80 32.57 -33.08
N GLY A 20 4.66 32.73 -31.75
CA GLY A 20 5.77 32.64 -30.83
C GLY A 20 6.48 31.29 -30.98
N TRP A 21 7.76 31.24 -30.63
CA TRP A 21 8.53 30.00 -30.67
C TRP A 21 7.94 29.02 -29.66
N SER A 22 6.99 28.19 -30.10
CA SER A 22 6.42 27.13 -29.28
C SER A 22 7.45 26.00 -29.21
N HIS A 23 8.11 25.84 -28.07
CA HIS A 23 8.94 24.68 -27.78
C HIS A 23 8.04 23.45 -27.61
N ALA A 24 7.61 22.86 -28.73
CA ALA A 24 7.02 21.54 -28.72
C ALA A 24 8.14 20.51 -28.56
N HIS A 25 8.11 19.73 -27.47
CA HIS A 25 9.03 18.62 -27.30
C HIS A 25 8.59 17.44 -28.17
N GLY A 26 9.52 16.90 -28.96
CA GLY A 26 9.32 15.62 -29.64
C GLY A 26 9.32 14.47 -28.63
N VAL A 27 8.51 13.44 -28.90
CA VAL A 27 8.47 12.21 -28.09
C VAL A 27 8.99 11.06 -28.94
N PHE A 28 9.96 10.33 -28.40
CA PHE A 28 10.49 9.10 -29.00
C PHE A 28 10.15 7.93 -28.08
N HIS A 29 9.88 6.75 -28.66
CA HIS A 29 9.59 5.55 -27.90
C HIS A 29 10.40 4.37 -28.41
N GLN A 30 10.70 3.44 -27.51
CA GLN A 30 11.25 2.14 -27.82
C GLN A 30 10.52 1.10 -26.97
N ILE A 31 10.15 -0.02 -27.58
CA ILE A 31 9.55 -1.15 -26.89
C ILE A 31 10.62 -2.23 -26.77
N ALA A 32 10.92 -2.65 -25.54
CA ALA A 32 11.87 -3.71 -25.25
C ALA A 32 11.32 -4.64 -24.17
N LYS A 33 11.58 -5.95 -24.31
CA LYS A 33 11.29 -6.93 -23.27
C LYS A 33 12.49 -6.99 -22.32
N LYS A 34 12.27 -6.74 -21.04
CA LYS A 34 13.28 -6.80 -19.97
C LYS A 34 12.71 -7.53 -18.76
N GLU A 35 13.59 -8.03 -17.91
CA GLU A 35 13.21 -8.46 -16.57
C GLU A 35 12.85 -7.23 -15.73
N ALA A 36 11.86 -7.39 -14.86
CA ALA A 36 11.37 -6.35 -13.98
C ALA A 36 10.99 -7.01 -12.65
N VAL A 37 11.12 -6.24 -11.57
CA VAL A 37 10.60 -6.64 -10.26
C VAL A 37 9.11 -6.35 -10.26
N VAL A 38 8.30 -7.37 -9.97
CA VAL A 38 6.84 -7.27 -9.92
C VAL A 38 6.38 -7.46 -8.48
N ILE A 39 5.67 -6.46 -7.96
CA ILE A 39 5.03 -6.52 -6.67
C ILE A 39 3.55 -6.79 -6.90
N SER A 40 2.99 -7.74 -6.14
CA SER A 40 1.55 -8.03 -6.11
C SER A 40 1.02 -7.71 -4.72
N ALA A 41 -0.03 -6.92 -4.65
CA ALA A 41 -0.67 -6.51 -3.40
C ALA A 41 -2.14 -6.90 -3.41
N GLU A 42 -2.58 -7.51 -2.31
CA GLU A 42 -3.93 -8.01 -2.10
C GLU A 42 -4.34 -7.78 -0.65
N PHE A 43 -5.65 -7.66 -0.42
CA PHE A 43 -6.25 -7.62 0.90
C PHE A 43 -6.24 -9.01 1.56
N ASP A 44 -6.60 -9.08 2.83
CA ASP A 44 -6.61 -10.32 3.61
C ASP A 44 -7.64 -11.35 3.10
N ASP A 45 -8.67 -10.88 2.41
CA ASP A 45 -9.70 -11.68 1.73
C ASP A 45 -9.31 -12.10 0.30
N GLY A 46 -8.17 -11.63 -0.22
CA GLY A 46 -7.68 -11.93 -1.56
C GLY A 46 -8.17 -11.01 -2.66
N GLU A 47 -8.93 -9.95 -2.35
CA GLU A 47 -9.20 -8.91 -3.32
C GLU A 47 -7.89 -8.18 -3.68
N PRO A 48 -7.57 -7.95 -4.97
CA PRO A 48 -6.39 -7.20 -5.36
C PRO A 48 -6.51 -5.74 -4.91
N MET A 49 -5.40 -5.17 -4.40
CA MET A 49 -5.29 -3.73 -4.14
C MET A 49 -5.17 -2.98 -5.47
N SER A 50 -6.27 -2.92 -6.22
CA SER A 50 -6.35 -2.35 -7.56
C SER A 50 -6.23 -0.83 -7.54
N TYR A 51 -5.41 -0.28 -8.43
CA TYR A 51 -5.21 1.17 -8.57
C TYR A 51 -4.77 1.89 -7.28
N ALA A 52 -4.12 1.17 -6.37
CA ALA A 52 -3.52 1.69 -5.14
C ALA A 52 -2.28 2.53 -5.47
N ASP A 53 -2.03 3.60 -4.72
CA ASP A 53 -0.88 4.48 -4.91
C ASP A 53 0.41 3.75 -4.50
N VAL A 54 1.43 3.81 -5.35
CA VAL A 54 2.72 3.14 -5.15
C VAL A 54 3.85 4.16 -5.14
N LYS A 55 4.75 4.00 -4.18
CA LYS A 55 6.00 4.77 -4.05
C LYS A 55 7.17 3.82 -3.82
N ILE A 56 8.21 3.93 -4.64
CA ILE A 56 9.42 3.14 -4.57
C ILE A 56 10.59 4.04 -4.21
N HIS A 57 11.40 3.63 -3.25
CA HIS A 57 12.62 4.33 -2.85
C HIS A 57 13.83 3.44 -3.10
N SER A 58 14.84 4.01 -3.76
CA SER A 58 16.11 3.33 -4.01
C SER A 58 16.97 3.28 -2.74
N PRO A 59 17.96 2.37 -2.68
CA PRO A 59 18.86 2.26 -1.53
C PRO A 59 19.60 3.55 -1.16
N THR A 60 19.82 4.45 -2.13
CA THR A 60 20.57 5.71 -1.95
C THR A 60 19.70 6.96 -1.95
N GLY A 61 18.43 6.86 -2.39
CA GLY A 61 17.54 8.00 -2.61
C GLY A 61 16.93 8.60 -1.34
N GLY A 62 17.08 7.94 -0.19
CA GLY A 62 16.53 8.40 1.08
C GLY A 62 15.01 8.53 1.04
N GLN A 63 14.51 9.77 1.00
CA GLN A 63 13.08 10.11 0.90
C GLN A 63 12.61 10.45 -0.51
N VAL A 64 13.54 10.60 -1.46
CA VAL A 64 13.17 10.84 -2.86
C VAL A 64 12.64 9.52 -3.45
N GLU A 65 11.49 9.62 -4.11
CA GLU A 65 10.88 8.49 -4.81
C GLU A 65 11.71 8.21 -6.09
N TYR A 66 12.17 6.97 -6.22
CA TYR A 66 12.76 6.46 -7.47
C TYR A 66 11.71 6.36 -8.56
N GLN A 67 10.54 5.82 -8.21
CA GLN A 67 9.39 5.73 -9.08
C GLN A 67 8.11 5.80 -8.24
N ASN A 68 7.07 6.38 -8.82
CA ASN A 68 5.72 6.35 -8.28
C ASN A 68 4.71 6.01 -9.37
N GLY A 69 3.50 5.67 -8.96
CA GLY A 69 2.42 5.35 -9.86
C GLY A 69 1.28 4.65 -9.13
N ARG A 70 0.58 3.77 -9.85
CA ARG A 70 -0.51 2.97 -9.30
C ARG A 70 -0.42 1.52 -9.73
N THR A 71 -0.87 0.62 -8.86
CA THR A 71 -1.06 -0.79 -9.24
C THR A 71 -2.06 -0.91 -10.40
N ASP A 72 -1.96 -1.98 -11.16
CA ASP A 72 -2.93 -2.33 -12.20
C ASP A 72 -4.24 -2.89 -11.59
N ARG A 73 -5.17 -3.27 -12.48
CA ARG A 73 -6.46 -3.90 -12.09
C ARG A 73 -6.32 -5.23 -11.34
N ASN A 74 -5.14 -5.82 -11.32
CA ASN A 74 -4.84 -7.09 -10.65
C ASN A 74 -3.98 -6.86 -9.40
N GLY A 75 -3.82 -5.61 -8.94
CA GLY A 75 -3.02 -5.27 -7.78
C GLY A 75 -1.51 -5.35 -8.01
N ARG A 76 -1.05 -5.26 -9.27
CA ARG A 76 0.37 -5.42 -9.63
C ARG A 76 1.04 -4.11 -9.95
N PHE A 77 2.30 -3.96 -9.54
CA PHE A 77 3.17 -2.86 -9.94
C PHE A 77 4.52 -3.42 -10.38
N ALA A 78 5.05 -2.93 -11.50
CA ALA A 78 6.32 -3.40 -12.05
C ALA A 78 7.30 -2.24 -12.20
N PHE A 79 8.54 -2.45 -11.77
CA PHE A 79 9.63 -1.49 -11.95
C PHE A 79 10.93 -2.22 -12.27
N VAL A 80 11.91 -1.49 -12.82
CA VAL A 80 13.23 -2.01 -13.14
C VAL A 80 14.23 -1.33 -12.20
N PRO A 81 14.88 -2.04 -11.27
CA PRO A 81 15.90 -1.45 -10.41
C PRO A 81 17.14 -1.09 -11.23
N ASP A 82 17.84 -0.03 -10.82
CA ASP A 82 19.07 0.45 -11.46
C ASP A 82 20.34 0.25 -10.60
N GLN A 83 20.17 -0.22 -9.36
CA GLN A 83 21.27 -0.47 -8.44
C GLN A 83 20.96 -1.62 -7.46
N PRO A 84 21.99 -2.36 -7.02
CA PRO A 84 21.87 -3.32 -5.93
C PRO A 84 21.60 -2.63 -4.58
N GLY A 85 21.10 -3.39 -3.62
CA GLY A 85 20.90 -2.97 -2.24
C GLY A 85 19.44 -3.08 -1.78
N ASP A 86 19.14 -2.45 -0.66
CA ASP A 86 17.82 -2.52 -0.03
C ASP A 86 16.86 -1.47 -0.58
N TRP A 87 15.81 -1.96 -1.24
CA TRP A 87 14.73 -1.16 -1.77
C TRP A 87 13.57 -1.12 -0.78
N ARG A 88 12.84 0.00 -0.77
CA ARG A 88 11.60 0.14 -0.01
C ARG A 88 10.45 0.46 -0.94
N ILE A 89 9.32 -0.19 -0.70
CA ILE A 89 8.07 0.10 -1.39
C ILE A 89 6.98 0.42 -0.38
N HIS A 90 6.17 1.43 -0.69
CA HIS A 90 4.95 1.75 0.01
C HIS A 90 3.78 1.69 -0.97
N ILE A 91 2.76 0.91 -0.63
CA ILE A 91 1.52 0.75 -1.40
C ILE A 91 0.36 1.18 -0.51
N ASP A 92 -0.49 2.09 -0.98
CA ASP A 92 -1.60 2.66 -0.20
C ASP A 92 -2.92 2.59 -0.99
N ALA A 93 -3.89 1.83 -0.46
CA ALA A 93 -5.25 1.75 -1.01
C ALA A 93 -6.22 2.75 -0.35
N GLY A 94 -5.73 3.63 0.51
CA GLY A 94 -6.51 4.61 1.24
C GLY A 94 -7.13 4.03 2.52
N MET A 95 -7.76 4.91 3.32
CA MET A 95 -8.43 4.54 4.58
C MET A 95 -7.55 3.73 5.54
N GLY A 96 -6.23 3.95 5.52
CA GLY A 96 -5.27 3.24 6.37
C GLY A 96 -4.89 1.83 5.89
N HIS A 97 -5.29 1.43 4.68
CA HIS A 97 -4.93 0.15 4.10
C HIS A 97 -3.65 0.30 3.29
N SER A 98 -2.50 0.25 3.97
CA SER A 98 -1.19 0.37 3.34
C SER A 98 -0.25 -0.78 3.69
N ILE A 99 0.71 -1.00 2.80
CA ILE A 99 1.78 -1.99 2.93
C ILE A 99 3.10 -1.25 2.76
N GLU A 100 4.02 -1.41 3.72
CA GLU A 100 5.43 -1.09 3.53
C GLU A 100 6.22 -2.40 3.46
N ALA A 101 6.99 -2.58 2.38
CA ALA A 101 7.83 -3.76 2.20
C ALA A 101 9.26 -3.36 1.87
N LYS A 102 10.20 -4.21 2.30
CA LYS A 102 11.63 -4.09 1.98
C LYS A 102 12.09 -5.36 1.30
N PHE A 103 12.92 -5.22 0.28
CA PHE A 103 13.54 -6.34 -0.43
C PHE A 103 14.92 -5.91 -0.91
N THR A 104 15.79 -6.90 -1.07
CA THR A 104 17.17 -6.68 -1.51
C THR A 104 17.28 -7.07 -2.98
N VAL A 105 17.90 -6.20 -3.75
CA VAL A 105 18.29 -6.44 -5.13
C VAL A 105 19.78 -6.77 -5.15
N ASP A 106 20.14 -7.87 -5.81
CA ASP A 106 21.52 -8.32 -5.90
C ASP A 106 22.33 -7.57 -6.98
N ALA A 107 23.61 -7.90 -7.11
CA ALA A 107 24.50 -7.29 -8.09
C ALA A 107 24.10 -7.54 -9.56
N SER A 108 23.25 -8.55 -9.82
CA SER A 108 22.69 -8.85 -11.13
C SER A 108 21.35 -8.13 -11.39
N LEU A 109 20.95 -7.23 -10.49
CA LEU A 109 19.68 -6.51 -10.51
C LEU A 109 18.44 -7.42 -10.39
N GLN A 110 18.62 -8.59 -9.80
CA GLN A 110 17.52 -9.49 -9.50
C GLN A 110 17.07 -9.30 -8.05
N ALA A 111 15.76 -9.18 -7.86
CA ALA A 111 15.18 -9.16 -6.53
C ALA A 111 15.20 -10.58 -5.97
N GLN A 112 15.77 -10.72 -4.78
CA GLN A 112 15.67 -11.99 -4.07
C GLN A 112 14.21 -12.18 -3.63
N GLU A 113 13.62 -13.35 -3.90
CA GLU A 113 12.30 -13.66 -3.37
C GLU A 113 12.37 -13.68 -1.84
N THR A 114 11.93 -12.59 -1.20
CA THR A 114 11.62 -12.60 0.21
C THR A 114 10.34 -13.40 0.35
N GLY A 115 10.48 -14.64 0.86
CA GLY A 115 9.35 -15.54 1.14
C GLY A 115 8.18 -14.78 1.77
N THR A 116 7.01 -14.99 1.19
CA THR A 116 5.77 -14.27 1.47
C THR A 116 5.50 -14.04 2.95
N ALA A 117 5.11 -12.79 3.23
CA ALA A 117 4.10 -12.33 4.18
C ALA A 117 3.53 -13.42 5.12
N GLY A 118 3.57 -13.13 6.43
CA GLY A 118 3.06 -13.99 7.51
C GLY A 118 1.85 -14.79 7.08
N GLY A 119 1.96 -16.12 7.19
CA GLY A 119 0.99 -17.06 6.65
C GLY A 119 -0.44 -16.62 6.93
N ARG A 120 -1.27 -16.62 5.89
CA ARG A 120 -2.69 -16.29 5.95
C ARG A 120 -3.38 -17.19 6.97
N VAL A 121 -3.42 -16.77 8.23
CA VAL A 121 -4.21 -17.46 9.24
C VAL A 121 -5.65 -17.10 8.92
N SER A 122 -6.42 -18.08 8.45
CA SER A 122 -7.82 -17.85 8.08
C SER A 122 -8.56 -17.15 9.23
N ARG A 123 -9.31 -16.08 8.92
CA ARG A 123 -10.05 -15.26 9.91
C ARG A 123 -10.90 -16.11 10.84
N TRP A 124 -11.42 -17.24 10.34
CA TRP A 124 -12.17 -18.21 11.12
C TRP A 124 -11.40 -18.77 12.30
N HIS A 125 -10.09 -19.01 12.17
CA HIS A 125 -9.26 -19.47 13.29
C HIS A 125 -9.24 -18.42 14.40
N GLY A 126 -9.03 -17.13 14.06
CA GLY A 126 -9.05 -16.05 15.06
C GLY A 126 -10.39 -15.97 15.80
N ILE A 127 -11.50 -16.06 15.07
CA ILE A 127 -12.85 -16.05 15.65
C ILE A 127 -13.05 -17.27 16.56
N LEU A 128 -12.75 -18.48 16.09
CA LEU A 128 -12.92 -19.71 16.85
C LEU A 128 -12.05 -19.72 18.10
N THR A 129 -10.81 -19.26 18.02
CA THR A 129 -9.92 -19.12 19.18
C THR A 129 -10.49 -18.11 20.18
N GLY A 130 -10.95 -16.95 19.73
CA GLY A 130 -11.56 -15.93 20.59
C GLY A 130 -12.81 -16.44 21.32
N VAL A 131 -13.75 -17.05 20.58
CA VAL A 131 -14.98 -17.63 21.15
C VAL A 131 -14.64 -18.75 22.15
N SER A 132 -13.69 -19.62 21.81
CA SER A 132 -13.28 -20.73 22.67
C SER A 132 -12.67 -20.23 23.99
N LEU A 133 -11.87 -19.16 23.95
CA LEU A 133 -11.32 -18.54 25.17
C LEU A 133 -12.42 -17.92 26.04
N ILE A 134 -13.37 -17.19 25.44
CA ILE A 134 -14.47 -16.57 26.19
C ILE A 134 -15.33 -17.64 26.87
N VAL A 135 -15.76 -18.65 26.11
CA VAL A 135 -16.60 -19.75 26.63
C VAL A 135 -15.83 -20.57 27.65
N GLY A 136 -14.57 -20.91 27.37
CA GLY A 136 -13.71 -21.71 28.25
C GLY A 136 -13.43 -21.03 29.59
N LEU A 137 -13.03 -19.74 29.57
CA LEU A 137 -12.76 -18.98 30.79
C LEU A 137 -14.03 -18.75 31.61
N THR A 138 -15.15 -18.45 30.95
CA THR A 138 -16.44 -18.25 31.63
C THR A 138 -16.94 -19.56 32.25
N GLY A 139 -16.88 -20.66 31.51
CA GLY A 139 -17.26 -21.99 31.99
C GLY A 139 -16.42 -22.43 33.19
N LEU A 140 -15.10 -22.24 33.12
CA LEU A 140 -14.19 -22.53 34.24
C LEU A 140 -14.51 -21.67 35.47
N ALA A 141 -14.75 -20.37 35.29
CA ALA A 141 -15.11 -19.48 36.39
C ALA A 141 -16.44 -19.86 37.06
N CYS A 142 -17.46 -20.21 36.27
CA CYS A 142 -18.74 -20.71 36.78
C CYS A 142 -18.56 -22.03 37.55
N PHE A 143 -17.78 -22.97 37.03
CA PHE A 143 -17.51 -24.25 37.68
C PHE A 143 -16.75 -24.11 39.02
N LEU A 144 -15.81 -23.17 39.10
CA LEU A 144 -15.10 -22.89 40.36
C LEU A 144 -15.99 -22.18 41.40
N ARG A 145 -16.99 -21.40 40.95
CA ARG A 145 -17.96 -20.75 41.84
C ARG A 145 -18.98 -21.71 42.43
N THR A 146 -19.47 -22.68 41.65
CA THR A 146 -20.40 -23.70 42.17
C THR A 146 -19.73 -24.56 43.24
N ARG A 147 -18.47 -24.98 43.03
CA ARG A 147 -17.72 -25.74 44.04
C ARG A 147 -17.53 -25.03 45.37
N ARG A 148 -17.38 -23.70 45.36
CA ARG A 148 -17.25 -22.90 46.60
C ARG A 148 -18.56 -22.77 47.38
N SER A 149 -19.70 -23.00 46.73
CA SER A 149 -21.02 -22.85 47.36
C SER A 149 -21.40 -24.09 48.18
N ASP A 150 -20.86 -25.26 47.83
CA ASP A 150 -21.10 -26.53 48.53
C ASP A 150 -20.39 -26.63 49.90
N GLU A 151 -19.47 -25.72 50.21
CA GLU A 151 -18.69 -25.73 51.46
C GLU A 151 -19.29 -24.87 52.59
N THR A 152 -20.50 -24.32 52.44
CA THR A 152 -21.12 -23.50 53.51
C THR A 152 -21.71 -24.41 54.61
N PRO A 153 -21.17 -24.44 55.84
CA PRO A 153 -21.71 -25.28 56.91
C PRO A 153 -23.05 -24.69 57.39
N SER A 154 -24.08 -25.52 57.47
CA SER A 154 -25.39 -25.14 58.03
C SER A 154 -25.20 -24.66 59.48
N ARG A 155 -25.44 -23.37 59.74
CA ARG A 155 -25.57 -22.83 61.10
C ARG A 155 -26.73 -23.56 61.79
N GLN A 156 -26.41 -24.40 62.77
CA GLN A 156 -27.41 -24.96 63.68
C GLN A 156 -28.14 -23.82 64.40
N SER A 157 -29.46 -23.76 64.22
CA SER A 157 -30.34 -22.89 64.99
C SER A 157 -30.33 -23.33 66.45
N THR A 158 -29.89 -22.44 67.33
CA THR A 158 -30.02 -22.58 68.78
C THR A 158 -31.51 -22.46 69.12
N GLN A 159 -32.16 -23.60 69.38
CA GLN A 159 -33.49 -23.62 69.98
C GLN A 159 -33.33 -23.71 71.51
N LYS A 160 -34.17 -22.92 72.19
CA LYS A 160 -34.25 -22.68 73.64
C LYS A 160 -34.13 -23.92 74.52
#